data_AF-A0A9C9Q450-F1
#
_entry.id   AF-A0A9C9Q450-F1
#
_cell.length_a   1.000
_cell.length_b   1.000
_cell.length_c   1.000
_cell.angle_alpha   90.00
_cell.angle_beta   90.00
_cell.angle_gamma   90.00
#
_symmetry.space_group_name_H-M   'P 1'
#
loop_
_entity.id
_entity.type
_entity.pdbx_description
1 polymer ?
#
loop_
_entity_poly.entity_id
_entity_poly.type
_entity_poly.pdbx_seq_one_letter_code
_entity_poly.pdbx_strand_id
1 'polypeptide(L)'
;MALVDGYRYEGQPGEVDFRIYRFDKHAVRLDEGEVKKMARRLWALPTERLWGSTRLNEIAELQWRLAMPVATLLLAWLGALLSRTSPRQGRFGKLFVAILLFIIYYNTLGVAKNWIVRGVVPPELGLWWVHAVLLALLGWLTVRQIGARWLLDRLRGRVRLARVN
;
A
#
# COMPACT_ATOMS: atom_id res chain seq x y z
N MET A 1 10.43 -29.16 3.99
CA MET A 1 9.79 -29.86 5.13
C MET A 1 9.73 -31.34 4.78
N ALA A 2 9.99 -32.24 5.72
CA ALA A 2 9.93 -33.68 5.48
C ALA A 2 8.79 -34.26 6.31
N LEU A 3 8.02 -35.16 5.70
CA LEU A 3 7.02 -35.95 6.37
C LEU A 3 7.66 -37.27 6.82
N VAL A 4 7.29 -37.73 8.00
CA VAL A 4 7.79 -38.97 8.60
C VAL A 4 6.61 -39.91 8.84
N ASP A 5 6.81 -41.21 8.58
CA ASP A 5 5.82 -42.28 8.75
C ASP A 5 4.44 -41.98 8.12
N GLY A 6 4.45 -41.68 6.82
CA GLY A 6 3.26 -41.27 6.08
C GLY A 6 2.90 -42.17 4.90
N TYR A 7 1.75 -41.87 4.30
CA TYR A 7 1.26 -42.50 3.07
C TYR A 7 1.08 -41.43 1.98
N ARG A 8 1.45 -41.76 0.75
CA ARG A 8 1.21 -40.94 -0.45
C ARG A 8 0.25 -41.70 -1.36
N TYR A 9 -0.89 -41.08 -1.66
CA TYR A 9 -1.91 -41.60 -2.56
C TYR A 9 -1.79 -40.87 -3.90
N GLU A 10 -1.55 -41.61 -4.98
CA GLU A 10 -1.51 -41.09 -6.35
C GLU A 10 -2.55 -41.81 -7.19
N GLY A 11 -3.42 -41.05 -7.86
CA GLY A 11 -4.48 -41.60 -8.71
C GLY A 11 -5.54 -40.54 -9.02
N GLN A 12 -6.40 -40.79 -10.01
CA GLN A 12 -7.53 -39.91 -10.30
C GLN A 12 -8.77 -40.38 -9.50
N PRO A 13 -9.44 -39.48 -8.76
CA PRO A 13 -10.69 -39.80 -8.07
C PRO A 13 -11.73 -40.41 -9.03
N GLY A 14 -12.13 -41.65 -8.78
CA GLY A 14 -13.11 -42.38 -9.59
C GLY A 14 -12.52 -43.48 -10.47
N GLU A 15 -11.20 -43.53 -10.67
CA GLU A 15 -10.52 -44.64 -11.35
C GLU A 15 -9.96 -45.64 -10.33
N VAL A 16 -9.82 -46.91 -10.72
CA VAL A 16 -9.34 -47.97 -9.81
C VAL A 16 -7.81 -47.97 -9.67
N ASP A 17 -7.09 -47.31 -10.59
CA ASP A 17 -5.61 -47.29 -10.62
C ASP A 17 -5.04 -46.26 -9.62
N PHE A 18 -5.20 -46.56 -8.33
CA PHE A 18 -4.55 -45.83 -7.24
C PHE A 18 -3.27 -46.52 -6.81
N ARG A 19 -2.19 -45.74 -6.70
CA ARG A 19 -0.91 -46.15 -6.13
C ARG A 19 -0.76 -45.56 -4.73
N ILE A 20 -0.57 -46.44 -3.75
CA ILE A 20 -0.39 -46.06 -2.34
C ILE A 20 1.05 -46.40 -1.94
N TYR A 21 1.83 -45.38 -1.64
CA TYR A 21 3.21 -45.52 -1.17
C TYR A 21 3.27 -45.26 0.33
N ARG A 22 3.71 -46.25 1.11
CA ARG A 22 4.11 -46.03 2.52
C ARG A 22 5.56 -45.57 2.55
N PHE A 23 5.85 -44.49 3.24
CA PHE A 23 7.20 -43.96 3.38
C PHE A 23 7.55 -43.74 4.85
N ASP A 24 8.78 -44.09 5.21
CA ASP A 24 9.38 -43.74 6.51
C ASP A 24 9.75 -42.25 6.50
N LYS A 25 10.37 -41.75 5.42
CA LYS A 25 10.66 -40.33 5.24
C LYS A 25 10.41 -39.87 3.81
N HIS A 26 9.56 -38.87 3.63
CA HIS A 26 9.29 -38.26 2.33
C HIS A 26 9.55 -36.76 2.37
N ALA A 27 10.55 -36.32 1.61
CA ALA A 27 10.86 -34.91 1.44
C ALA A 27 10.14 -34.39 0.20
N VAL A 28 9.15 -33.52 0.40
CA VAL A 28 8.54 -32.77 -0.68
C VAL A 28 9.25 -31.42 -0.77
N ARG A 29 9.88 -31.15 -1.91
CA ARG A 29 10.37 -29.81 -2.22
C ARG A 29 9.17 -28.97 -2.65
N LEU A 30 8.66 -28.18 -1.72
CA LEU A 30 7.75 -27.09 -2.07
C LEU A 30 8.56 -26.07 -2.85
N ASP A 31 8.30 -25.95 -4.15
CA ASP A 31 8.94 -24.93 -4.96
C ASP A 31 8.32 -23.57 -4.62
N GLU A 32 8.91 -22.91 -3.64
CA GLU A 32 8.61 -21.53 -3.35
C GLU A 32 9.20 -20.69 -4.49
N GLY A 33 8.36 -20.30 -5.45
CA GLY A 33 8.80 -19.52 -6.61
C GLY A 33 9.74 -18.37 -6.20
N GLU A 34 10.87 -18.25 -6.91
CA GLU A 34 12.01 -17.38 -6.58
C GLU A 34 11.61 -15.94 -6.19
N VAL A 35 10.57 -15.40 -6.84
CA VAL A 35 10.00 -14.07 -6.54
C VAL A 35 9.48 -13.94 -5.10
N LYS A 36 8.76 -14.95 -4.59
CA LYS A 36 8.25 -14.94 -3.20
C LYS A 36 9.38 -15.03 -2.18
N LYS A 37 10.43 -15.82 -2.48
CA LYS A 37 11.62 -15.92 -1.63
C LYS A 37 12.38 -14.60 -1.55
N MET A 38 12.58 -13.93 -2.68
CA MET A 38 13.23 -12.63 -2.76
C MET A 38 12.45 -11.56 -1.99
N ALA A 39 11.13 -11.48 -2.19
CA ALA A 39 10.27 -10.53 -1.48
C ALA A 39 10.28 -10.75 0.04
N ARG A 40 10.20 -12.01 0.50
CA ARG A 40 10.27 -12.34 1.92
C ARG A 40 11.62 -11.95 2.54
N ARG A 41 12.73 -12.18 1.82
CA ARG A 41 14.07 -11.75 2.27
C ARG A 41 14.15 -10.22 2.39
N LEU A 42 13.56 -9.49 1.45
CA LEU A 42 13.55 -8.02 1.48
C LEU A 42 12.78 -7.45 2.68
N TRP A 43 11.60 -8.00 2.99
CA TRP A 43 10.80 -7.54 4.14
C TRP A 43 11.47 -7.83 5.49
N ALA A 44 12.26 -8.91 5.57
CA ALA A 44 12.99 -9.28 6.79
C ALA A 44 14.27 -8.46 7.02
N LEU A 45 14.71 -7.64 6.07
CA LEU A 45 15.91 -6.81 6.24
C LEU A 45 15.66 -5.68 7.25
N PRO A 46 16.61 -5.44 8.18
CA PRO A 46 16.56 -4.27 9.05
C PRO A 46 16.67 -2.99 8.22
N THR A 47 15.91 -1.97 8.59
CA THR A 47 15.83 -0.70 7.82
C THR A 47 17.19 -0.03 7.69
N GLU A 48 18.06 -0.15 8.70
CA GLU A 48 19.43 0.38 8.71
C GLU A 48 20.26 -0.08 7.50
N ARG A 49 20.10 -1.32 7.05
CA ARG A 49 20.83 -1.85 5.89
C ARG A 49 20.29 -1.36 4.54
N LEU A 50 19.07 -0.84 4.51
CA LEU A 50 18.46 -0.31 3.29
C LEU A 50 18.95 1.12 3.02
N TRP A 51 19.41 1.83 4.06
CA TRP A 51 19.97 3.17 3.91
C TRP A 51 21.28 3.13 3.12
N GLY A 52 21.37 3.94 2.07
CA GLY A 52 22.55 4.00 1.20
C GLY A 52 22.72 2.81 0.25
N SER A 53 21.74 1.89 0.18
CA SER A 53 21.77 0.81 -0.81
C SER A 53 21.63 1.35 -2.23
N THR A 54 22.37 0.76 -3.17
CA THR A 54 22.29 1.06 -4.60
C THR A 54 21.34 0.12 -5.35
N ARG A 55 20.79 -0.89 -4.67
CA ARG A 55 19.95 -1.89 -5.31
C ARG A 55 18.49 -1.42 -5.36
N LEU A 56 17.91 -1.40 -6.56
CA LEU A 56 16.56 -0.88 -6.79
C LEU A 56 15.49 -1.53 -5.91
N ASN A 57 15.60 -2.83 -5.65
CA ASN A 57 14.68 -3.56 -4.77
C ASN A 57 14.77 -3.13 -3.30
N GLU A 58 15.96 -2.80 -2.81
CA GLU A 58 16.19 -2.33 -1.45
C GLU A 58 15.77 -0.86 -1.30
N ILE A 59 16.05 -0.01 -2.30
CA ILE A 59 15.58 1.38 -2.34
C ILE A 59 14.05 1.43 -2.38
N ALA A 60 13.41 0.63 -3.23
CA ALA A 60 11.95 0.55 -3.32
C ALA A 60 11.32 0.07 -2.00
N GLU A 61 11.99 -0.82 -1.27
CA GLU A 61 11.55 -1.28 0.05
C GLU A 61 11.67 -0.17 1.11
N LEU A 62 12.79 0.56 1.14
CA LEU A 62 12.95 1.70 2.05
C LEU A 62 11.88 2.76 1.80
N GLN A 63 11.67 3.14 0.54
CA GLN A 63 10.63 4.10 0.18
C GLN A 63 9.24 3.59 0.55
N TRP A 64 8.95 2.31 0.34
CA TRP A 64 7.67 1.72 0.74
C TRP A 64 7.42 1.83 2.24
N ARG A 65 8.46 1.62 3.07
CA ARG A 65 8.36 1.79 4.53
C ARG A 65 8.08 3.25 4.92
N LEU A 66 8.73 4.21 4.27
CA LEU A 66 8.52 5.64 4.52
C LEU A 66 7.18 6.15 3.96
N ALA A 67 6.71 5.55 2.88
CA ALA A 67 5.44 5.88 2.24
C ALA A 67 4.25 5.51 3.13
N MET A 68 4.36 4.51 4.00
CA MET A 68 3.27 4.06 4.89
C MET A 68 2.84 5.14 5.90
N PRO A 69 3.74 5.75 6.71
CA PRO A 69 3.38 6.88 7.55
C PRO A 69 2.77 8.05 6.78
N VAL A 70 3.37 8.42 5.63
CA VAL A 70 2.87 9.51 4.79
C VAL A 70 1.47 9.21 4.26
N ALA A 71 1.24 8.00 3.77
CA ALA A 71 -0.07 7.53 3.33
C ALA A 71 -1.12 7.66 4.43
N THR A 72 -0.81 7.23 5.66
CA THR A 72 -1.73 7.35 6.80
C THR A 72 -2.15 8.80 7.03
N LEU A 73 -1.22 9.75 6.99
CA LEU A 73 -1.53 11.18 7.19
C LEU A 73 -2.41 11.73 6.06
N LEU A 74 -2.09 11.42 4.81
CA LEU A 74 -2.87 11.88 3.65
C LEU A 74 -4.28 11.28 3.64
N LEU A 75 -4.42 10.00 3.96
CA LEU A 75 -5.72 9.32 4.02
C LEU A 75 -6.56 9.80 5.20
N ALA A 76 -5.95 10.10 6.35
CA ALA A 76 -6.63 10.73 7.47
C ALA A 76 -7.19 12.10 7.08
N TRP A 77 -6.42 12.91 6.36
CA TRP A 77 -6.89 14.19 5.82
C TRP A 77 -8.03 14.00 4.81
N LEU A 78 -7.92 13.03 3.89
CA LEU A 78 -9.01 12.67 2.98
C LEU A 78 -10.29 12.34 3.74
N GLY A 79 -10.20 11.49 4.76
CA GLY A 79 -11.32 11.11 5.61
C GLY A 79 -11.98 12.31 6.28
N ALA A 80 -11.18 13.25 6.80
CA ALA A 80 -11.69 14.49 7.40
C ALA A 80 -12.46 15.37 6.39
N LEU A 81 -11.97 15.48 5.14
CA LEU A 81 -12.67 16.22 4.09
C LEU A 81 -13.97 15.54 3.64
N LEU A 82 -14.00 14.21 3.62
CA LEU A 82 -15.17 13.45 3.19
C LEU A 82 -16.22 13.28 4.31
N SER A 83 -15.81 13.37 5.59
CA SER A 83 -16.69 13.27 6.76
C SER A 83 -17.75 14.37 6.83
N ARG A 84 -17.52 15.53 6.18
CA ARG A 84 -18.49 16.63 6.12
C ARG A 84 -19.70 16.23 5.27
N THR A 85 -20.70 15.58 5.84
CA THR A 85 -21.96 15.19 5.16
C THR A 85 -23.08 16.15 5.52
N SER A 86 -23.80 16.66 4.52
CA SER A 86 -25.06 17.36 4.77
C SER A 86 -26.09 16.39 5.33
N PRO A 87 -26.97 16.79 6.29
CA PRO A 87 -27.88 15.89 7.00
C PRO A 87 -28.82 15.04 6.12
N ARG A 88 -28.95 15.38 4.83
CA ARG A 88 -29.88 14.77 3.87
C ARG A 88 -29.19 13.87 2.82
N GLN A 89 -27.85 13.79 2.82
CA GLN A 89 -27.10 12.86 1.96
C GLN A 89 -26.78 11.57 2.75
N GLY A 90 -26.99 10.41 2.13
CA GLY A 90 -26.72 9.11 2.75
C GLY A 90 -25.28 9.02 3.26
N ARG A 91 -25.13 8.69 4.56
CA ARG A 91 -23.84 8.58 5.27
C ARG A 91 -22.83 7.67 4.55
N PHE A 92 -23.32 6.65 3.81
CA PHE A 92 -22.50 5.64 3.17
C PHE A 92 -21.92 6.04 1.80
N GLY A 93 -22.49 7.03 1.11
CA GLY A 93 -22.04 7.41 -0.25
C GLY A 93 -20.59 7.94 -0.24
N LYS A 94 -20.26 8.81 0.72
CA LYS A 94 -18.90 9.34 0.86
C LYS A 94 -17.92 8.31 1.43
N LEU A 95 -18.39 7.38 2.24
CA LEU A 95 -17.56 6.27 2.73
C LEU A 95 -17.14 5.36 1.57
N PHE A 96 -18.06 5.03 0.66
CA PHE A 96 -17.74 4.24 -0.53
C PHE A 96 -16.68 4.93 -1.40
N VAL A 97 -16.82 6.24 -1.65
CA VAL A 97 -15.82 7.03 -2.38
C VAL A 97 -14.47 7.04 -1.67
N ALA A 98 -14.44 7.18 -0.34
CA ALA A 98 -13.21 7.16 0.44
C ALA A 98 -12.48 5.81 0.33
N ILE A 99 -13.23 4.70 0.44
CA ILE A 99 -12.69 3.35 0.30
C ILE A 99 -12.15 3.14 -1.11
N LEU A 100 -12.88 3.57 -2.13
CA LEU A 100 -12.45 3.46 -3.52
C LEU A 100 -11.15 4.22 -3.77
N LEU A 101 -11.05 5.46 -3.29
CA LEU A 101 -9.83 6.26 -3.38
C LEU A 101 -8.66 5.61 -2.64
N PHE A 102 -8.91 5.05 -1.45
CA PHE A 102 -7.91 4.27 -0.71
C PHE A 102 -7.38 3.09 -1.53
N ILE A 103 -8.28 2.28 -2.09
CA ILE A 103 -7.91 1.10 -2.89
C ILE A 103 -7.07 1.52 -4.10
N ILE A 104 -7.52 2.53 -4.85
CA ILE A 104 -6.80 3.03 -6.03
C ILE A 104 -5.41 3.53 -5.62
N TYR A 105 -5.33 4.36 -4.59
CA TYR A 105 -4.08 4.93 -4.10
C TYR A 105 -3.10 3.84 -3.63
N TYR A 106 -3.56 2.91 -2.79
CA TYR A 106 -2.72 1.85 -2.24
C TYR A 106 -2.19 0.91 -3.33
N ASN A 107 -3.04 0.53 -4.29
CA ASN A 107 -2.62 -0.29 -5.43
C ASN A 107 -1.64 0.47 -6.34
N THR A 108 -1.87 1.77 -6.58
CA THR A 108 -0.97 2.60 -7.39
C THR A 108 0.40 2.70 -6.75
N LEU A 109 0.48 2.81 -5.42
CA LEU A 109 1.75 2.77 -4.68
C LEU A 109 2.46 1.43 -4.92
N GLY A 110 1.73 0.30 -4.91
CA GLY A 110 2.28 -1.03 -5.16
C GLY A 110 2.80 -1.19 -6.59
N VAL A 111 2.08 -0.64 -7.57
CA VAL A 111 2.52 -0.59 -8.98
C VAL A 111 3.77 0.27 -9.12
N ALA A 112 3.79 1.47 -8.53
CA ALA A 112 4.94 2.37 -8.53
C ALA A 112 6.17 1.70 -7.90
N LYS A 113 6.01 0.96 -6.80
CA LYS A 113 7.09 0.17 -6.19
C LYS A 113 7.66 -0.83 -7.19
N ASN A 114 6.80 -1.58 -7.87
CA ASN A 114 7.24 -2.53 -8.89
C ASN A 114 7.94 -1.85 -10.07
N TRP A 115 7.52 -0.64 -10.44
CA TRP A 115 8.19 0.15 -11.48
C TRP A 115 9.61 0.57 -11.07
N ILE A 116 9.83 0.93 -9.80
CA ILE A 116 11.19 1.19 -9.29
C ILE A 116 12.04 -0.09 -9.37
N VAL A 117 11.51 -1.23 -8.91
CA VAL A 117 12.23 -2.51 -8.95
C VAL A 117 12.61 -2.91 -10.38
N ARG A 118 11.77 -2.59 -11.37
CA ARG A 118 12.01 -2.85 -12.80
C ARG A 118 12.83 -1.76 -13.49
N GLY A 119 13.21 -0.69 -12.79
CA GLY A 119 13.96 0.44 -13.36
C GLY A 119 13.16 1.33 -14.31
N VAL A 120 11.82 1.24 -14.30
CA VAL A 120 10.94 2.07 -15.15
C VAL A 120 10.85 3.50 -14.61
N VAL A 121 10.82 3.65 -13.29
CA VAL A 121 10.80 4.96 -12.61
C VAL A 121 12.15 5.17 -11.92
N PRO A 122 12.78 6.35 -12.10
CA PRO A 122 14.01 6.68 -11.40
C PRO A 122 13.80 6.61 -9.87
N PRO A 123 14.75 6.05 -9.11
CA PRO A 123 14.61 5.93 -7.65
C PRO A 123 14.41 7.28 -6.95
N GLU A 124 14.94 8.37 -7.50
CA GLU A 124 14.81 9.72 -6.95
C GLU A 124 13.35 10.20 -6.96
N LEU A 125 12.62 9.90 -8.04
CA LEU A 125 11.19 10.18 -8.14
C LEU A 125 10.38 9.16 -7.33
N GLY A 126 10.76 7.89 -7.45
CA GLY A 126 10.33 6.82 -6.55
C GLY A 126 8.82 6.71 -6.39
N LEU A 127 8.37 6.62 -5.13
CA LEU A 127 6.95 6.61 -4.76
C LEU A 127 6.35 8.01 -4.56
N TRP A 128 7.18 9.05 -4.54
CA TRP A 128 6.80 10.40 -4.09
C TRP A 128 5.79 11.08 -5.01
N TRP A 129 5.82 10.77 -6.31
CA TRP A 129 4.85 11.31 -7.26
C TRP A 129 3.41 10.86 -6.95
N VAL A 130 3.22 9.64 -6.43
CA VAL A 130 1.90 9.13 -6.04
C VAL A 130 1.35 9.95 -4.86
N HIS A 131 2.20 10.24 -3.88
CA HIS A 131 1.87 11.12 -2.76
C HIS A 131 1.57 12.55 -3.23
N ALA A 132 2.35 13.09 -4.16
CA ALA A 132 2.15 14.42 -4.71
C ALA A 132 0.79 14.55 -5.42
N VAL A 133 0.37 13.53 -6.18
CA VAL A 133 -0.95 13.50 -6.83
C VAL A 133 -2.08 13.50 -5.79
N LEU A 134 -1.99 12.65 -4.75
CA LEU A 134 -3.00 12.65 -3.68
C LEU A 134 -3.02 13.97 -2.92
N LEU A 135 -1.85 14.53 -2.60
CA LEU A 135 -1.72 15.82 -1.93
C LEU A 135 -2.34 16.96 -2.76
N ALA A 136 -2.13 16.96 -4.08
CA ALA A 136 -2.75 17.91 -5.00
C ALA A 136 -4.28 17.79 -5.00
N LEU A 137 -4.81 16.56 -5.04
CA LEU A 137 -6.24 16.30 -4.92
C LEU A 137 -6.80 16.83 -3.58
N LEU A 138 -6.11 16.58 -2.47
CA LEU A 138 -6.50 17.07 -1.15
C LEU A 138 -6.49 18.59 -1.06
N GLY A 139 -5.46 19.23 -1.61
CA GLY A 139 -5.37 20.69 -1.71
C GLY A 139 -6.54 21.26 -2.50
N TRP A 140 -6.83 20.69 -3.68
CA TRP A 140 -7.97 21.08 -4.50
C TRP A 140 -9.31 20.90 -3.79
N LEU A 141 -9.55 19.76 -3.15
CA LEU A 141 -10.77 19.50 -2.37
C LEU A 141 -10.92 20.48 -1.20
N THR A 142 -9.82 20.76 -0.49
CA THR A 142 -9.81 21.71 0.63
C THR A 142 -10.18 23.11 0.16
N VAL A 143 -9.58 23.57 -0.94
CA VAL A 143 -9.89 24.88 -1.55
C VAL A 143 -11.35 24.95 -2.01
N ARG A 144 -11.88 23.87 -2.61
CA ARG A 144 -13.28 23.83 -3.04
C ARG A 144 -14.29 23.81 -1.89
N GLN A 145 -13.96 23.18 -0.76
CA GLN A 145 -14.89 23.08 0.37
C GLN A 145 -14.85 24.28 1.32
N ILE A 146 -13.68 24.86 1.58
CA ILE A 146 -13.47 25.91 2.60
C ILE A 146 -13.33 27.30 1.96
N GLY A 147 -13.00 27.36 0.66
CA GLY A 147 -12.75 28.59 -0.08
C GLY A 147 -11.29 29.05 0.00
N ALA A 148 -10.72 29.45 -1.15
CA ALA A 148 -9.32 29.86 -1.28
C ALA A 148 -8.95 31.04 -0.38
N ARG A 149 -9.89 31.96 -0.13
CA ARG A 149 -9.66 33.19 0.65
C ARG A 149 -9.36 32.88 2.12
N TRP A 150 -10.14 32.00 2.74
CA TRP A 150 -9.90 31.57 4.13
C TRP A 150 -8.53 30.90 4.31
N LEU A 151 -8.12 30.07 3.33
CA LEU A 151 -6.82 29.39 3.36
C LEU A 151 -5.66 30.38 3.23
N LEU A 152 -5.79 31.34 2.32
CA LEU A 152 -4.80 32.41 2.12
C LEU A 152 -4.69 33.33 3.34
N ASP A 153 -5.80 33.68 3.98
CA ASP A 153 -5.81 34.51 5.18
C ASP A 153 -5.16 33.81 6.38
N ARG A 154 -5.32 32.49 6.49
CA ARG A 154 -4.70 31.68 7.55
C ARG A 154 -3.21 31.45 7.31
N LEU A 155 -2.78 31.20 6.07
CA LEU A 155 -1.36 31.08 5.69
C LEU A 155 -0.61 32.42 5.80
N ARG A 156 -1.28 33.54 5.55
CA ARG A 156 -0.72 34.91 5.70
C ARG A 156 -0.76 35.43 7.13
N GLY A 157 -1.17 34.62 8.11
CA GLY A 157 -1.29 35.04 9.52
C GLY A 157 -2.33 36.15 9.76
N ARG A 158 -3.21 36.43 8.80
CA ARG A 158 -4.23 37.49 8.86
C ARG A 158 -5.55 36.94 9.38
N VAL A 159 -5.51 36.09 10.40
CA VAL A 159 -6.74 35.73 11.12
C VAL A 159 -7.10 36.92 12.00
N ARG A 160 -7.81 37.91 11.43
CA ARG A 160 -8.51 38.91 12.22
C ARG A 160 -9.50 38.16 13.10
N LEU A 161 -9.20 38.09 14.39
CA LEU A 161 -10.17 37.73 15.42
C LEU A 161 -11.33 38.73 15.30
N ALA A 162 -12.39 38.34 14.59
CA ALA A 162 -13.65 39.06 14.65
C ALA A 162 -14.14 38.91 16.09
N ARG A 163 -13.98 40.00 16.84
CA ARG A 163 -14.53 40.21 18.17
C ARG A 163 -16.04 40.01 18.05
N VAL A 164 -16.55 38.93 18.65
CA VAL A 164 -17.99 38.75 18.88
C VAL A 164 -18.31 39.67 20.05
N ASN A 165 -19.07 40.74 19.78
CA ASN A 165 -19.86 41.46 20.79
C ASN A 165 -21.24 40.81 20.85
#